data_AF-A0A0C9ZKR1-F1
#
_entry.id   AF-A0A0C9ZKR1-F1
#
_cell.length_a   1.000
_cell.length_b   1.000
_cell.length_c   1.000
_cell.angle_alpha   90.00
_cell.angle_beta   90.00
_cell.angle_gamma   90.00
#
_symmetry.space_group_name_H-M   'P 1'
#
loop_
_entity.id
_entity.type
_entity.pdbx_description
1 polymer ?
#
loop_
_entity_poly.entity_id
_entity_poly.type
_entity_poly.pdbx_seq_one_letter_code
_entity_poly.pdbx_strand_id
1 'polypeptide(L)'
;MALTGGPKKRTTLEDKFEEYFRKDVQDSWLQLLGDLAGNNPETYEGQKPRYGDIKHWLNAIKLTCFSSGLTPLQFCNNAVDLKICDPPEVEEMAAWVGENRHLGAGNGLQALGFQADLRKGVEAAFEVVYWHLEQHLHEEDKAVLRFSPIFVEHLLCKVARFSRQFESKDGTLSQRGSTAMRDQLEAGGWEKGANIQDKAGRLYPIPLTVDESVVTRVVEGLKSR
;
A
#
# COMPACT_ATOMS: atom_id res chain seq x y z
N MET A 1 -16.92 24.28 39.34
CA MET A 1 -15.86 24.93 38.54
C MET A 1 -16.40 25.04 37.12
N ALA A 2 -16.88 26.23 36.74
CA ALA A 2 -17.57 26.45 35.46
C ALA A 2 -16.55 26.47 34.32
N LEU A 3 -16.75 25.64 33.30
CA LEU A 3 -16.00 25.68 32.04
C LEU A 3 -16.43 26.93 31.27
N THR A 4 -15.71 28.03 31.45
CA THR A 4 -15.86 29.25 30.65
C THR A 4 -15.27 29.01 29.26
N GLY A 5 -16.00 28.30 28.41
CA GLY A 5 -15.70 28.23 26.98
C GLY A 5 -16.06 29.57 26.34
N GLY A 6 -15.07 30.46 26.20
CA GLY A 6 -15.22 31.70 25.44
C GLY A 6 -15.73 31.44 24.01
N PRO A 7 -16.28 32.46 23.32
CA PRO A 7 -16.83 32.28 21.99
C PRO A 7 -15.76 31.67 21.08
N LYS A 8 -16.07 30.50 20.50
CA LYS A 8 -15.18 29.84 19.52
C LYS A 8 -14.95 30.83 18.38
N LYS A 9 -13.70 31.28 18.23
CA LYS A 9 -13.27 32.12 17.11
C LYS A 9 -13.72 31.41 15.82
N ARG A 10 -14.58 32.07 15.04
CA ARG A 10 -14.95 31.56 13.72
C ARG A 10 -13.71 31.67 12.85
N THR A 11 -13.18 30.54 12.42
CA THR A 11 -12.08 30.47 11.45
C THR A 11 -12.62 30.71 10.05
N THR A 12 -11.90 31.51 9.26
CA THR A 12 -12.21 31.69 7.83
C THR A 12 -11.68 30.51 7.01
N LEU A 13 -11.99 30.49 5.71
CA LEU A 13 -11.38 29.52 4.80
C LEU A 13 -9.88 29.82 4.62
N GLU A 14 -9.53 31.10 4.55
CA GLU A 14 -8.15 31.57 4.51
C GLU A 14 -7.38 31.06 5.72
N ASP A 15 -7.88 31.26 6.95
CA ASP A 15 -7.25 30.75 8.18
C ASP A 15 -7.01 29.23 8.14
N LYS A 16 -7.87 28.49 7.43
CA LYS A 16 -7.80 27.03 7.34
C LYS A 16 -6.81 26.56 6.29
N PHE A 17 -6.64 27.29 5.20
CA PHE A 17 -5.95 26.82 4.01
C PHE A 17 -4.66 27.59 3.66
N GLU A 18 -4.47 28.80 4.19
CA GLU A 18 -3.32 29.66 3.88
C GLU A 18 -1.98 28.93 4.03
N GLU A 19 -1.85 28.08 5.06
CA GLU A 19 -0.63 27.30 5.29
C GLU A 19 -0.24 26.40 4.11
N TYR A 20 -1.23 25.83 3.40
CA TYR A 20 -1.00 24.94 2.25
C TYR A 20 -0.65 25.69 0.97
N PHE A 21 -1.01 26.98 0.90
CA PHE A 21 -0.81 27.82 -0.26
C PHE A 21 0.22 28.92 -0.01
N ARG A 22 1.06 28.80 1.03
CA ARG A 22 2.17 29.74 1.22
C ARG A 22 3.10 29.71 0.01
N LYS A 23 3.70 30.86 -0.29
CA LYS A 23 4.57 31.01 -1.48
C LYS A 23 5.75 30.04 -1.45
N ASP A 24 6.36 29.79 -0.28
CA ASP A 24 7.46 28.83 -0.12
C ASP A 24 7.05 27.39 -0.46
N VAL A 25 5.83 26.99 -0.08
CA VAL A 25 5.28 25.67 -0.42
C VAL A 25 5.08 25.56 -1.94
N GLN A 26 4.47 26.58 -2.56
CA GLN A 26 4.25 26.60 -4.01
C GLN A 26 5.58 26.59 -4.80
N ASP A 27 6.53 27.46 -4.42
CA ASP A 27 7.84 27.56 -5.08
C ASP A 27 8.59 26.23 -4.99
N SER A 28 8.60 25.59 -3.81
CA SER A 28 9.27 24.29 -3.62
C SER A 28 8.59 23.15 -4.38
N TRP A 29 7.26 23.19 -4.53
CA TRP A 29 6.52 22.24 -5.36
C TRP A 29 6.87 22.39 -6.84
N LEU A 30 6.91 23.61 -7.36
CA LEU A 30 7.34 23.88 -8.74
C LEU A 30 8.79 23.45 -8.96
N GLN A 31 9.66 23.68 -7.98
CA GLN A 31 11.05 23.21 -8.04
C GLN A 31 11.15 21.67 -8.07
N LEU A 32 10.34 20.97 -7.27
CA LEU A 32 10.28 19.51 -7.26
C LEU A 32 9.81 18.96 -8.61
N LEU A 33 8.78 19.58 -9.20
CA LEU A 33 8.25 19.17 -10.50
C LEU A 33 9.23 19.47 -11.66
N GLY A 34 10.01 20.55 -11.56
CA GLY A 34 10.91 20.97 -12.63
C GLY A 34 10.18 21.14 -13.96
N ASP A 35 10.68 20.50 -15.01
CA ASP A 35 10.11 20.56 -16.36
C ASP A 35 8.71 19.92 -16.46
N LEU A 36 8.30 19.09 -15.50
CA LEU A 36 6.93 18.57 -15.45
C LEU A 36 5.91 19.68 -15.14
N ALA A 37 6.34 20.77 -14.48
CA ALA A 37 5.45 21.87 -14.12
C ALA A 37 4.85 22.52 -15.38
N GLY A 38 3.52 22.55 -15.45
CA GLY A 38 2.79 23.11 -16.60
C GLY A 38 2.59 22.14 -17.77
N ASN A 39 3.10 20.90 -17.67
CA ASN A 39 2.87 19.84 -18.64
C ASN A 39 1.82 18.82 -18.15
N ASN A 40 1.22 18.07 -19.07
CA ASN A 40 0.30 16.99 -18.72
C ASN A 40 1.11 15.76 -18.23
N PRO A 41 0.96 15.33 -16.96
CA PRO A 41 1.71 14.20 -16.42
C PRO A 41 1.46 12.87 -17.13
N GLU A 42 0.29 12.69 -17.75
CA GLU A 42 -0.06 11.46 -18.46
C GLU A 42 0.74 11.27 -19.75
N THR A 43 1.11 12.38 -20.40
CA THR A 43 1.80 12.38 -21.71
C THR A 43 3.23 12.92 -21.61
N TYR A 44 3.71 13.26 -20.42
CA TYR A 44 5.05 13.79 -20.21
C TYR A 44 6.09 12.65 -20.29
N GLU A 45 7.03 12.76 -21.23
CA GLU A 45 8.08 11.78 -21.49
C GLU A 45 9.42 12.10 -20.80
N GLY A 46 9.54 13.28 -20.16
CA GLY A 46 10.74 13.66 -19.43
C GLY A 46 10.87 12.96 -18.07
N GLN A 47 11.93 13.30 -17.33
CA GLN A 47 12.18 12.71 -16.02
C GLN A 47 11.16 13.19 -14.99
N LYS A 48 10.48 12.24 -14.34
CA LYS A 48 9.55 12.51 -13.25
C LYS A 48 10.28 12.41 -11.90
N PRO A 49 9.80 13.11 -10.85
CA PRO A 49 10.19 12.83 -9.48
C PRO A 49 9.98 11.35 -9.15
N ARG A 50 10.84 10.78 -8.32
CA ARG A 50 10.61 9.44 -7.77
C ARG A 50 9.71 9.53 -6.54
N TYR A 51 9.09 8.42 -6.16
CA TYR A 51 8.26 8.33 -4.96
C TYR A 51 8.98 8.87 -3.70
N GLY A 52 10.24 8.46 -3.50
CA GLY A 52 11.08 8.94 -2.40
C GLY A 52 11.37 10.44 -2.43
N ASP A 53 11.41 11.07 -3.61
CA ASP A 53 11.61 12.51 -3.74
C ASP A 53 10.35 13.27 -3.25
N ILE A 54 9.14 12.77 -3.58
CA ILE A 54 7.87 13.29 -3.04
C ILE A 54 7.82 13.14 -1.52
N LYS A 55 8.18 11.96 -1.00
CA LYS A 55 8.21 11.69 0.45
C LYS A 55 9.19 12.63 1.17
N HIS A 56 10.36 12.87 0.59
CA HIS A 56 11.35 13.80 1.14
C HIS A 56 10.80 15.24 1.17
N TRP A 57 10.17 15.67 0.07
CA TRP A 57 9.54 16.99 0.00
C TRP A 57 8.45 17.19 1.05
N LEU A 58 7.57 16.21 1.26
CA LEU A 58 6.53 16.28 2.31
C LEU A 58 7.11 16.45 3.71
N ASN A 59 8.23 15.79 4.01
CA ASN A 59 8.92 15.96 5.29
C ASN A 59 9.60 17.34 5.41
N ALA A 60 10.08 17.90 4.29
CA ALA A 60 10.78 19.17 4.25
C ALA A 60 9.86 20.39 4.42
N ILE A 61 8.65 20.36 3.85
CA ILE A 61 7.69 21.47 3.94
C ILE A 61 7.05 21.63 5.33
N LYS A 62 7.17 20.61 6.20
CA LYS A 62 6.76 20.62 7.62
C LYS A 62 5.31 21.05 7.85
N LEU A 63 4.41 20.78 6.90
CA LEU A 63 2.99 21.03 7.09
C LEU A 63 2.42 20.03 8.11
N THR A 64 1.68 20.54 9.08
CA THR A 64 1.19 19.74 10.21
C THR A 64 0.35 18.53 9.76
N CYS A 65 -0.42 18.66 8.67
CA CYS A 65 -1.25 17.59 8.12
C CYS A 65 -0.43 16.39 7.57
N PHE A 66 0.85 16.59 7.26
CA PHE A 66 1.76 15.56 6.76
C PHE A 66 2.75 15.07 7.83
N SER A 67 2.58 15.46 9.09
CA SER A 67 3.53 15.13 10.16
C SER A 67 3.59 13.64 10.53
N SER A 68 2.55 12.85 10.27
CA SER A 68 2.54 11.42 10.60
C SER A 68 1.40 10.65 9.92
N GLY A 69 1.51 9.32 9.95
CA GLY A 69 0.43 8.40 9.64
C GLY A 69 0.17 8.20 8.14
N LEU A 70 -1.11 8.06 7.80
CA LEU A 70 -1.56 7.69 6.45
C LEU A 70 -1.57 8.85 5.46
N THR A 71 -1.72 10.09 5.94
CA THR A 71 -1.87 11.26 5.05
C THR A 71 -0.67 11.45 4.12
N PRO A 72 0.60 11.36 4.58
CA PRO A 72 1.75 11.44 3.68
C PRO A 72 1.80 10.29 2.67
N LEU A 73 1.51 9.06 3.09
CA LEU A 73 1.47 7.90 2.20
C LEU A 73 0.41 8.11 1.11
N GLN A 74 -0.79 8.53 1.49
CA GLN A 74 -1.89 8.79 0.57
C GLN A 74 -1.55 9.90 -0.42
N PHE A 75 -0.84 10.94 0.02
CA PHE A 75 -0.35 11.97 -0.88
C PHE A 75 0.61 11.40 -1.92
N CYS A 76 1.62 10.63 -1.50
CA CYS A 76 2.55 10.01 -2.42
C CYS A 76 1.85 9.04 -3.38
N ASN A 77 0.91 8.22 -2.90
CA ASN A 77 0.14 7.31 -3.74
C ASN A 77 -0.70 8.07 -4.77
N ASN A 78 -1.34 9.17 -4.38
CA ASN A 78 -2.09 10.01 -5.30
C ASN A 78 -1.17 10.66 -6.35
N ALA A 79 0.06 11.03 -5.99
CA ALA A 79 1.03 11.55 -6.96
C ALA A 79 1.39 10.49 -8.03
N VAL A 80 1.49 9.22 -7.64
CA VAL A 80 1.68 8.09 -8.59
C VAL A 80 0.44 7.91 -9.48
N ASP A 81 -0.76 7.92 -8.89
CA ASP A 81 -2.01 7.77 -9.63
C ASP A 81 -2.21 8.90 -10.66
N LEU A 82 -1.82 10.11 -10.30
CA LEU A 82 -1.82 11.30 -11.15
C LEU A 82 -0.64 11.34 -12.13
N LYS A 83 0.21 10.31 -12.19
CA LYS A 83 1.39 10.21 -13.06
C LYS A 83 2.42 11.32 -12.84
N ILE A 84 2.40 11.95 -11.66
CA ILE A 84 3.33 13.01 -11.26
C ILE A 84 4.67 12.41 -10.86
N CYS A 85 4.68 11.25 -10.22
CA CYS A 85 5.90 10.53 -9.87
C CYS A 85 5.83 9.05 -10.26
N ASP A 86 7.00 8.42 -10.29
CA ASP A 86 7.11 6.97 -10.45
C ASP A 86 6.62 6.23 -9.20
N PRO A 87 6.08 5.01 -9.35
CA PRO A 87 5.66 4.19 -8.21
C PRO A 87 6.84 3.90 -7.27
N PRO A 88 6.55 3.59 -5.99
CA PRO A 88 7.59 3.20 -5.05
C PRO A 88 8.20 1.86 -5.48
N GLU A 89 9.48 1.68 -5.16
CA GLU A 89 10.10 0.36 -5.17
C GLU A 89 9.47 -0.53 -4.08
N VAL A 90 9.60 -1.85 -4.25
CA VAL A 90 9.05 -2.83 -3.30
C VAL A 90 9.60 -2.59 -1.90
N GLU A 91 10.91 -2.34 -1.81
CA GLU A 91 11.64 -2.10 -0.57
C GLU A 91 11.20 -0.82 0.12
N GLU A 92 10.88 0.22 -0.66
CA GLU A 92 10.43 1.50 -0.10
C GLU A 92 9.05 1.36 0.57
N MET A 93 8.13 0.65 -0.08
CA MET A 93 6.82 0.34 0.50
C MET A 93 6.94 -0.64 1.68
N ALA A 94 7.76 -1.69 1.55
CA ALA A 94 8.01 -2.65 2.62
C ALA A 94 8.52 -1.94 3.89
N ALA A 95 9.51 -1.05 3.74
CA ALA A 95 10.06 -0.24 4.83
C ALA A 95 8.99 0.62 5.52
N TRP A 96 8.11 1.25 4.73
CA TRP A 96 6.99 2.03 5.28
C TRP A 96 6.01 1.15 6.07
N VAL A 97 5.64 -0.02 5.55
CA VAL A 97 4.75 -0.97 6.23
C VAL A 97 5.41 -1.50 7.51
N GLY A 98 6.73 -1.75 7.49
CA GLY A 98 7.49 -2.15 8.68
C GLY A 98 7.52 -1.09 9.78
N GLU A 99 7.70 0.18 9.41
CA GLU A 99 7.60 1.34 10.32
C GLU A 99 6.19 1.47 10.91
N ASN A 100 5.18 1.20 10.09
CA ASN A 100 3.77 1.33 10.42
C ASN A 100 3.07 -0.01 10.66
N ARG A 101 3.79 -1.00 11.20
CA ARG A 101 3.32 -2.40 11.32
C ARG A 101 2.01 -2.62 12.08
N HIS A 102 1.59 -1.65 12.87
CA HIS A 102 0.34 -1.67 13.63
C HIS A 102 -0.88 -1.22 12.80
N LEU A 103 -0.65 -0.72 11.58
CA LEU A 103 -1.71 -0.32 10.64
C LEU A 103 -2.19 -1.51 9.80
N GLY A 104 -3.11 -1.24 8.88
CA GLY A 104 -3.87 -2.25 8.15
C GLY A 104 -3.00 -3.29 7.42
N ALA A 105 -1.97 -2.86 6.68
CA ALA A 105 -1.13 -3.79 5.92
C ALA A 105 -0.32 -4.73 6.83
N GLY A 106 0.26 -4.20 7.90
CA GLY A 106 0.98 -5.00 8.91
C GLY A 106 0.06 -5.98 9.65
N ASN A 107 -1.12 -5.54 10.07
CA ASN A 107 -2.13 -6.43 10.65
C ASN A 107 -2.63 -7.48 9.64
N GLY A 108 -2.70 -7.11 8.36
CA GLY A 108 -3.05 -8.01 7.26
C GLY A 108 -2.05 -9.14 7.12
N LEU A 109 -0.74 -8.85 7.19
CA LEU A 109 0.31 -9.87 7.17
C LEU A 109 0.19 -10.84 8.36
N GLN A 110 -0.08 -10.33 9.56
CA GLN A 110 -0.32 -11.20 10.72
C GLN A 110 -1.56 -12.08 10.54
N ALA A 111 -2.64 -11.53 9.96
CA ALA A 111 -3.86 -12.29 9.67
C ALA A 111 -3.65 -13.39 8.62
N LEU A 112 -2.63 -13.25 7.77
CA LEU A 112 -2.19 -14.29 6.83
C LEU A 112 -1.28 -15.34 7.49
N GLY A 113 -0.94 -15.19 8.77
CA GLY A 113 -0.13 -16.14 9.53
C GLY A 113 1.37 -15.81 9.57
N PHE A 114 1.80 -14.68 9.01
CA PHE A 114 3.20 -14.25 9.18
C PHE A 114 3.47 -13.87 10.64
N GLN A 115 4.45 -14.53 11.25
CA GLN A 115 4.95 -14.19 12.58
C GLN A 115 5.96 -13.05 12.50
N ALA A 116 5.47 -11.85 12.15
CA ALA A 116 6.27 -10.67 11.88
C ALA A 116 6.07 -9.60 12.96
N ASP A 117 6.61 -9.84 14.16
CA ASP A 117 6.47 -8.89 15.29
C ASP A 117 7.48 -7.72 15.20
N LEU A 118 8.58 -7.96 14.49
CA LEU A 118 9.67 -7.01 14.29
C LEU A 118 9.52 -6.29 12.96
N ARG A 119 9.93 -5.01 12.93
CA ARG A 119 9.95 -4.18 11.72
C ARG A 119 10.53 -4.92 10.49
N LYS A 120 11.72 -5.52 10.63
CA LYS A 120 12.37 -6.26 9.54
C LYS A 120 11.63 -7.54 9.13
N GLY A 121 10.92 -8.18 10.06
CA GLY A 121 10.06 -9.32 9.73
C GLY A 121 8.86 -8.89 8.88
N VAL A 122 8.30 -7.71 9.16
CA VAL A 122 7.17 -7.15 8.39
C VAL A 122 7.62 -6.71 6.99
N GLU A 123 8.79 -6.07 6.89
CA GLU A 123 9.42 -5.74 5.60
C GLU A 123 9.57 -7.00 4.73
N ALA A 124 10.17 -8.05 5.29
CA ALA A 124 10.34 -9.33 4.60
C ALA A 124 9.01 -9.97 4.19
N ALA A 125 8.04 -10.02 5.10
CA ALA A 125 6.72 -10.59 4.83
C ALA A 125 5.98 -9.84 3.71
N PHE A 126 6.11 -8.51 3.67
CA PHE A 126 5.56 -7.70 2.57
C PHE A 126 6.22 -8.05 1.23
N GLU A 127 7.56 -8.06 1.17
CA GLU A 127 8.31 -8.40 -0.04
C GLU A 127 7.93 -9.80 -0.53
N VAL A 128 7.82 -10.76 0.38
CA VAL A 128 7.39 -12.12 0.10
C VAL A 128 6.01 -12.15 -0.58
N VAL A 129 5.02 -11.43 -0.04
CA VAL A 129 3.68 -11.35 -0.64
C VAL A 129 3.73 -10.69 -2.00
N TYR A 130 4.44 -9.56 -2.14
CA TYR A 130 4.60 -8.87 -3.42
C TYR A 130 5.16 -9.80 -4.49
N TRP A 131 6.29 -10.45 -4.19
CA TRP A 131 6.98 -11.31 -5.15
C TRP A 131 6.20 -12.58 -5.49
N HIS A 132 5.44 -13.11 -4.53
CA HIS A 132 4.54 -14.22 -4.81
C HIS A 132 3.47 -13.82 -5.82
N LEU A 133 2.82 -12.66 -5.63
CA LEU A 133 1.81 -12.15 -6.57
C LEU A 133 2.42 -11.82 -7.93
N GLU A 134 3.61 -11.21 -7.96
CA GLU A 134 4.32 -10.89 -9.20
C GLU A 134 4.63 -12.14 -10.04
N GLN A 135 4.94 -13.26 -9.40
CA GLN A 135 5.24 -14.51 -10.11
C GLN A 135 4.01 -15.26 -10.61
N HIS A 136 2.86 -15.11 -9.95
CA HIS A 136 1.70 -15.96 -10.20
C HIS A 136 0.55 -15.23 -10.90
N LEU A 137 0.42 -13.91 -10.73
CA LEU A 137 -0.61 -13.14 -11.45
C LEU A 137 -0.29 -13.13 -12.94
N HIS A 138 -1.31 -13.37 -13.75
CA HIS A 138 -1.20 -13.19 -15.20
C HIS A 138 -1.01 -11.71 -15.54
N GLU A 139 -0.25 -11.40 -16.59
CA GLU A 139 0.04 -10.01 -16.99
C GLU A 139 -1.21 -9.17 -17.24
N GLU A 140 -2.26 -9.79 -17.76
CA GLU A 140 -3.55 -9.14 -17.96
C GLU A 140 -4.23 -8.75 -16.64
N ASP A 141 -4.16 -9.63 -15.62
CA ASP A 141 -4.70 -9.33 -14.30
C ASP A 141 -3.85 -8.24 -13.62
N LYS A 142 -2.52 -8.28 -13.76
CA LYS A 142 -1.64 -7.20 -13.30
C LYS A 142 -2.02 -5.85 -13.90
N ALA A 143 -2.33 -5.81 -15.20
CA ALA A 143 -2.77 -4.59 -15.87
C ALA A 143 -4.12 -4.07 -15.32
N VAL A 144 -5.10 -4.95 -15.11
CA VAL A 144 -6.41 -4.58 -14.53
C VAL A 144 -6.26 -4.06 -13.10
N LEU A 145 -5.45 -4.73 -12.29
CA LEU A 145 -5.21 -4.39 -10.88
C LEU A 145 -4.30 -3.17 -10.72
N ARG A 146 -3.63 -2.73 -11.79
CA ARG A 146 -2.50 -1.79 -11.73
C ARG A 146 -1.46 -2.26 -10.71
N PHE A 147 -1.05 -3.52 -10.86
CA PHE A 147 -0.18 -4.20 -9.92
C PHE A 147 1.09 -3.40 -9.64
N SER A 148 1.35 -3.17 -8.36
CA SER A 148 2.41 -2.31 -7.85
C SER A 148 2.56 -2.55 -6.33
N PRO A 149 3.63 -2.06 -5.69
CA PRO A 149 3.73 -2.13 -4.24
C PRO A 149 2.57 -1.41 -3.53
N ILE A 150 2.03 -0.33 -4.12
CA ILE A 150 0.83 0.36 -3.63
C ILE A 150 -0.39 -0.58 -3.64
N PHE A 151 -0.59 -1.33 -4.72
CA PHE A 151 -1.68 -2.31 -4.81
C PHE A 151 -1.57 -3.36 -3.68
N VAL A 152 -0.37 -3.89 -3.44
CA VAL A 152 -0.14 -4.91 -2.40
C VAL A 152 -0.38 -4.36 -0.99
N GLU A 153 0.03 -3.12 -0.71
CA GLU A 153 -0.29 -2.43 0.55
C GLU A 153 -1.82 -2.32 0.74
N HIS A 154 -2.53 -1.85 -0.28
CA HIS A 154 -3.98 -1.71 -0.24
C HIS A 154 -4.68 -3.08 -0.06
N LEU A 155 -4.22 -4.11 -0.76
CA LEU A 155 -4.72 -5.49 -0.64
C LEU A 155 -4.58 -5.98 0.81
N LEU A 156 -3.38 -5.89 1.38
CA LEU A 156 -3.08 -6.32 2.75
C LEU A 156 -3.93 -5.57 3.78
N CYS A 157 -4.12 -4.26 3.58
CA CYS A 157 -5.01 -3.42 4.38
C CYS A 157 -6.46 -3.92 4.44
N LYS A 158 -6.91 -4.71 3.46
CA LYS A 158 -8.28 -5.25 3.40
C LYS A 158 -8.38 -6.71 3.83
N VAL A 159 -7.28 -7.41 4.07
CA VAL A 159 -7.28 -8.82 4.52
C VAL A 159 -8.18 -9.02 5.75
N ALA A 160 -8.12 -8.14 6.74
CA ALA A 160 -8.98 -8.23 7.93
C ALA A 160 -10.48 -8.03 7.60
N ARG A 161 -10.81 -7.19 6.61
CA ARG A 161 -12.20 -6.99 6.16
C ARG A 161 -12.71 -8.23 5.43
N PHE A 162 -11.88 -8.82 4.57
CA PHE A 162 -12.21 -10.09 3.90
C PHE A 162 -12.37 -11.20 4.93
N SER A 163 -11.46 -11.29 5.91
CA SER A 163 -11.54 -12.25 7.02
C SER A 163 -12.92 -12.29 7.64
N ARG A 164 -13.45 -11.13 8.04
CA ARG A 164 -14.79 -11.01 8.64
C ARG A 164 -15.93 -11.37 7.69
N GLN A 165 -15.77 -11.15 6.39
CA GLN A 165 -16.81 -11.50 5.40
C GLN A 165 -16.90 -13.00 5.14
N PHE A 166 -15.79 -13.72 5.36
CA PHE A 166 -15.68 -15.17 5.18
C PHE A 166 -15.64 -15.94 6.50
N GLU A 167 -15.61 -15.25 7.64
CA GLU A 167 -15.88 -15.81 8.96
C GLU A 167 -17.28 -16.42 8.96
N SER A 168 -17.31 -17.74 9.05
CA SER A 168 -18.53 -18.52 9.24
C SER A 168 -18.30 -19.49 10.39
N LYS A 169 -19.35 -20.18 10.85
CA LYS A 169 -19.25 -21.15 11.94
C LYS A 169 -18.31 -22.34 11.64
N ASP A 170 -17.84 -22.50 10.40
CA ASP A 170 -17.15 -23.71 9.91
C ASP A 170 -15.64 -23.56 9.66
N GLY A 171 -14.97 -22.47 10.08
CA GLY A 171 -13.50 -22.33 9.98
C GLY A 171 -12.97 -20.91 9.76
N THR A 172 -11.65 -20.73 9.89
CA THR A 172 -10.97 -19.43 9.76
C THR A 172 -10.64 -19.07 8.31
N LEU A 173 -10.31 -17.79 8.06
CA LEU A 173 -9.88 -17.30 6.74
C LEU A 173 -8.67 -18.10 6.21
N SER A 174 -7.66 -18.31 7.06
CA SER A 174 -6.44 -19.05 6.71
C SER A 174 -6.78 -20.46 6.23
N GLN A 175 -7.69 -21.17 6.89
CA GLN A 175 -8.09 -22.53 6.50
C GLN A 175 -8.76 -22.57 5.12
N ARG A 176 -9.66 -21.63 4.83
CA ARG A 176 -10.35 -21.56 3.53
C ARG A 176 -9.44 -21.10 2.41
N GLY A 177 -8.59 -20.11 2.69
CA GLY A 177 -7.54 -19.67 1.78
C GLY A 177 -6.61 -20.82 1.41
N SER A 178 -6.18 -21.63 2.38
CA SER A 178 -5.36 -22.81 2.14
C SER A 178 -6.07 -23.90 1.34
N THR A 179 -7.35 -24.21 1.62
CA THR A 179 -8.11 -25.22 0.86
C THR A 179 -8.29 -24.81 -0.58
N ALA A 180 -8.79 -23.60 -0.80
CA ALA A 180 -9.10 -23.16 -2.16
C ALA A 180 -7.85 -22.91 -3.01
N MET A 181 -6.75 -22.51 -2.38
CA MET A 181 -5.44 -22.47 -3.04
C MET A 181 -4.93 -23.86 -3.40
N ARG A 182 -5.05 -24.84 -2.50
CA ARG A 182 -4.68 -26.22 -2.80
C ARG A 182 -5.47 -26.75 -4.00
N ASP A 183 -6.77 -26.48 -4.03
CA ASP A 183 -7.63 -26.89 -5.13
C ASP A 183 -7.21 -26.19 -6.45
N GLN A 184 -6.71 -24.94 -6.39
CA GLN A 184 -6.20 -24.21 -7.55
C GLN A 184 -4.81 -24.68 -8.02
N LEU A 185 -3.92 -25.04 -7.09
CA LEU A 185 -2.62 -25.65 -7.41
C LEU A 185 -2.81 -27.06 -7.99
N GLU A 186 -3.74 -27.84 -7.46
CA GLU A 186 -4.14 -29.15 -8.01
C GLU A 186 -4.74 -29.02 -9.42
N ALA A 187 -5.38 -27.89 -9.74
CA ALA A 187 -5.92 -27.58 -11.06
C ALA A 187 -4.86 -27.11 -12.09
N GLY A 188 -3.59 -26.93 -11.69
CA GLY A 188 -2.49 -26.58 -12.60
C GLY A 188 -2.00 -25.13 -12.51
N GLY A 189 -2.42 -24.35 -11.50
CA GLY A 189 -1.89 -23.03 -11.21
C GLY A 189 -2.93 -21.90 -11.27
N TRP A 190 -2.45 -20.66 -11.34
CA TRP A 190 -3.33 -19.48 -11.41
C TRP A 190 -3.88 -19.32 -12.81
N GLU A 191 -5.20 -19.34 -12.93
CA GLU A 191 -5.92 -19.12 -14.18
C GLU A 191 -6.46 -17.68 -14.24
N LYS A 192 -6.35 -17.05 -15.41
CA LYS A 192 -6.85 -15.70 -15.66
C LYS A 192 -8.33 -15.59 -15.29
N GLY A 193 -8.67 -14.62 -14.44
CA GLY A 193 -10.06 -14.37 -14.01
C GLY A 193 -10.67 -15.46 -13.13
N ALA A 194 -9.95 -16.55 -12.84
CA ALA A 194 -10.40 -17.59 -11.94
C ALA A 194 -10.30 -17.08 -10.50
N ASN A 195 -11.44 -16.79 -9.91
CA ASN A 195 -11.56 -16.39 -8.53
C ASN A 195 -12.17 -17.54 -7.73
N ILE A 196 -11.59 -17.81 -6.58
CA ILE A 196 -12.16 -18.75 -5.61
C ILE A 196 -13.51 -18.21 -5.14
N GLN A 197 -14.52 -19.06 -5.03
CA GLN A 197 -15.80 -18.71 -4.42
C GLN A 197 -15.95 -19.43 -3.08
N ASP A 198 -16.57 -18.77 -2.10
CA ASP A 198 -17.06 -19.47 -0.91
C ASP A 198 -18.27 -20.36 -1.24
N LYS A 199 -18.72 -21.17 -0.27
CA LYS A 199 -19.91 -22.03 -0.43
C LYS A 199 -21.19 -21.25 -0.78
N ALA A 200 -21.21 -19.94 -0.59
CA ALA A 200 -22.31 -19.04 -0.94
C ALA A 200 -22.09 -18.31 -2.28
N GLY A 201 -21.06 -18.68 -3.06
CA GLY A 201 -20.73 -18.07 -4.35
C GLY A 201 -20.01 -16.73 -4.26
N ARG A 202 -19.54 -16.31 -3.08
CA ARG A 202 -18.85 -15.02 -2.92
C ARG A 202 -17.38 -15.13 -3.28
N LEU A 203 -16.92 -14.20 -4.12
CA LEU A 203 -15.53 -14.17 -4.61
C LEU A 203 -14.56 -13.88 -3.48
N TYR A 204 -13.61 -14.78 -3.27
CA TYR A 204 -12.46 -14.63 -2.40
C TYR A 204 -11.37 -13.89 -3.16
N PRO A 205 -10.83 -12.79 -2.61
CA PRO A 205 -10.08 -11.84 -3.42
C PRO A 205 -8.78 -12.43 -3.95
N ILE A 206 -7.97 -13.13 -3.14
CA ILE A 206 -6.73 -13.77 -3.60
C ILE A 206 -6.33 -14.91 -2.64
N PRO A 207 -6.12 -16.15 -3.10
CA PRO A 207 -5.48 -17.19 -2.30
C PRO A 207 -4.01 -16.84 -2.05
N LEU A 208 -3.65 -16.67 -0.78
CA LEU A 208 -2.28 -16.35 -0.38
C LEU A 208 -1.70 -17.58 0.31
N THR A 209 -1.00 -18.43 -0.44
CA THR A 209 0.00 -19.35 0.13
C THR A 209 1.33 -18.98 -0.46
N VAL A 210 2.28 -18.69 0.40
CA VAL A 210 3.61 -18.34 -0.06
C VAL A 210 4.40 -19.61 -0.26
N ASP A 211 4.94 -19.78 -1.47
CA ASP A 211 5.87 -20.84 -1.81
C ASP A 211 7.20 -20.68 -1.04
N GLU A 212 7.72 -21.77 -0.49
CA GLU A 212 8.98 -21.79 0.27
C GLU A 212 10.17 -21.24 -0.54
N SER A 213 10.19 -21.43 -1.85
CA SER A 213 11.22 -20.86 -2.75
C SER A 213 11.18 -19.32 -2.78
N VAL A 214 10.00 -18.72 -2.70
CA VAL A 214 9.83 -17.26 -2.62
C VAL A 214 10.33 -16.73 -1.29
N VAL A 215 9.97 -17.42 -0.20
CA VAL A 215 10.48 -17.10 1.14
C VAL A 215 12.00 -17.16 1.16
N THR A 216 12.58 -18.23 0.63
CA THR A 216 14.03 -18.46 0.59
C THR A 216 14.73 -17.35 -0.19
N ARG A 217 14.24 -17.02 -1.39
CA ARG A 217 14.81 -15.95 -2.22
C ARG A 217 14.80 -14.59 -1.51
N VAL A 218 13.69 -14.23 -0.86
CA VAL A 218 13.60 -12.95 -0.14
C VAL A 218 14.55 -12.95 1.06
N VAL A 219 14.58 -14.03 1.85
CA VAL A 219 15.49 -14.15 3.01
C VAL A 219 16.95 -14.07 2.59
N GLU A 220 17.34 -14.71 1.48
CA GLU A 220 18.71 -14.62 0.95
C GLU A 220 19.04 -13.23 0.43
N GLY A 221 18.12 -12.59 -0.29
CA GLY A 221 18.26 -11.21 -0.75
C GLY A 221 18.47 -10.23 0.42
N LEU A 222 17.72 -10.40 1.51
CA LEU A 222 17.88 -9.59 2.72
C LEU A 222 19.21 -9.79 3.44
N LYS A 223 19.82 -10.97 3.37
CA LYS A 223 21.17 -11.21 3.95
C LYS A 223 22.28 -10.52 3.17
N SER A 224 22.02 -10.13 1.92
CA SER A 224 23.01 -9.51 1.02
C SER A 224 23.01 -7.97 1.06
N ARG A 225 22.08 -7.38 1.82
CA ARG A 225 21.88 -5.93 2.00
C ARG A 225 22.34 -5.49 3.39
#